data_AF-A0A388T5S0-F1
#
_entry.id   AF-A0A388T5S0-F1
#
_cell.length_a   1.000
_cell.length_b   1.000
_cell.length_c   1.000
_cell.angle_alpha   90.00
_cell.angle_beta   90.00
_cell.angle_gamma   90.00
#
_symmetry.space_group_name_H-M   'P 1'
#
loop_
_entity.id
_entity.type
_entity.pdbx_description
1 polymer ?
#
loop_
_entity_poly.entity_id
_entity_poly.type
_entity_poly.pdbx_seq_one_letter_code
_entity_poly.pdbx_strand_id
1 'polypeptide(L)'
;MEHRPALAGRCGTRGAQDAERGSHGRTRPEPCVIDCLITRHPHLPSDRMGHRLNGSGRSLVIAAAGELYGLAVTASDLARDRHLRWSLPAHGLTASVTHCGTLGAVALSAGPHVGVDLQDERDRPAALRWLGSLLGLPGPARLRDFAECEALIKASHLTKDTFAGVRLPGWRPGWRPTNAPPYLVCSTTLGTDTHLALAGSRPAAVRWWWRPSPTAPAARSVDPTTLDQG
;
A
#
# COMPACT_ATOMS: atom_id res chain seq x y z
N MET A 1 -5.49 -61.16 48.69
CA MET A 1 -6.89 -61.61 48.83
C MET A 1 -7.74 -60.47 48.31
N GLU A 2 -7.94 -60.37 46.99
CA GLU A 2 -9.06 -61.02 46.25
C GLU A 2 -10.40 -60.37 46.66
N HIS A 3 -11.23 -59.77 45.81
CA HIS A 3 -11.54 -59.99 44.40
C HIS A 3 -12.09 -58.70 43.77
N ARG A 4 -11.77 -58.43 42.49
CA ARG A 4 -12.72 -57.81 41.54
C ARG A 4 -13.42 -58.92 40.77
N PRO A 5 -14.58 -58.62 40.17
CA PRO A 5 -14.75 -58.94 38.76
C PRO A 5 -15.25 -57.73 37.94
N ALA A 6 -14.84 -57.76 36.67
CA ALA A 6 -15.36 -57.00 35.54
C ALA A 6 -16.50 -57.86 34.87
N LEU A 7 -17.29 -57.51 33.85
CA LEU A 7 -17.24 -56.60 32.70
C LEU A 7 -18.62 -56.72 31.95
N ALA A 8 -18.89 -55.78 31.04
CA ALA A 8 -19.84 -55.81 29.89
C ALA A 8 -21.36 -55.64 30.16
N GLY A 9 -22.16 -54.92 29.38
CA GLY A 9 -21.96 -54.18 28.12
C GLY A 9 -23.31 -53.93 27.42
N ARG A 10 -23.30 -53.03 26.42
CA ARG A 10 -24.33 -52.66 25.39
C ARG A 10 -25.23 -51.47 25.76
N CYS A 11 -25.10 -50.32 25.08
CA CYS A 11 -25.42 -49.97 23.68
C CYS A 11 -26.90 -49.60 23.49
N GLY A 12 -27.16 -48.31 23.27
CA GLY A 12 -28.47 -47.74 22.97
C GLY A 12 -28.37 -46.24 22.71
N THR A 13 -28.46 -45.88 21.45
CA THR A 13 -28.19 -44.57 20.84
C THR A 13 -29.39 -43.61 20.78
N ARG A 14 -29.07 -42.32 20.60
CA ARG A 14 -29.81 -41.24 19.87
C ARG A 14 -30.93 -40.46 20.58
N GLY A 15 -30.85 -39.14 20.37
CA GLY A 15 -31.84 -38.10 20.70
C GLY A 15 -31.20 -36.99 21.56
N ALA A 16 -30.26 -36.20 21.05
CA ALA A 16 -30.45 -35.06 20.15
C ALA A 16 -31.22 -33.89 20.78
N GLN A 17 -30.61 -32.71 20.63
CA GLN A 17 -31.14 -31.36 20.81
C GLN A 17 -31.09 -30.82 22.24
N ASP A 18 -29.96 -30.17 22.55
CA ASP A 18 -30.05 -28.88 23.23
C ASP A 18 -28.92 -27.93 22.79
N ALA A 19 -29.36 -26.95 22.01
CA ALA A 19 -28.89 -25.59 21.90
C ALA A 19 -27.38 -25.33 21.73
N GLU A 20 -26.96 -25.34 20.46
CA GLU A 20 -25.98 -24.41 19.93
C GLU A 20 -26.30 -22.97 20.40
N ARG A 21 -25.55 -22.47 21.38
CA ARG A 21 -25.53 -21.04 21.70
C ARG A 21 -24.30 -20.41 21.06
N GLY A 22 -24.56 -19.68 19.99
CA GLY A 22 -23.85 -18.43 19.66
C GLY A 22 -22.38 -18.58 19.31
N SER A 23 -22.08 -19.24 18.19
CA SER A 23 -20.93 -18.84 17.39
C SER A 23 -21.17 -17.38 16.99
N HIS A 24 -20.55 -16.45 17.72
CA HIS A 24 -20.40 -15.08 17.26
C HIS A 24 -19.73 -15.17 15.89
N GLY A 25 -20.55 -14.97 14.85
CA GLY A 25 -20.07 -14.73 13.51
C GLY A 25 -19.01 -13.66 13.61
N ARG A 26 -17.74 -14.07 13.51
CA ARG A 26 -16.64 -13.17 13.23
C ARG A 26 -17.03 -12.54 11.90
N THR A 27 -17.67 -11.37 11.95
CA THR A 27 -17.77 -10.46 10.81
C THR A 27 -16.36 -10.39 10.27
N ARG A 28 -16.15 -11.00 9.10
CA ARG A 28 -14.88 -10.97 8.40
C ARG A 28 -14.51 -9.49 8.36
N PRO A 29 -13.39 -9.06 8.97
CA PRO A 29 -13.07 -7.64 9.02
C PRO A 29 -13.12 -7.13 7.60
N GLU A 30 -13.86 -6.04 7.39
CA GLU A 30 -14.01 -5.50 6.04
C GLU A 30 -12.61 -5.36 5.41
N PRO A 31 -12.46 -5.75 4.13
CA PRO A 31 -11.17 -5.71 3.49
C PRO A 31 -10.63 -4.29 3.57
N CYS A 32 -9.36 -4.15 3.96
CA CYS A 32 -8.67 -2.86 3.90
C CYS A 32 -8.84 -2.30 2.50
N VAL A 33 -9.30 -1.06 2.38
CA VAL A 33 -9.31 -0.35 1.12
C VAL A 33 -8.14 0.64 1.11
N ILE A 34 -7.47 0.71 -0.03
CA ILE A 34 -6.51 1.75 -0.35
C ILE A 34 -7.08 2.52 -1.52
N ASP A 35 -7.34 3.81 -1.35
CA ASP A 35 -7.64 4.71 -2.45
C ASP A 35 -6.33 5.33 -2.95
N CYS A 36 -5.97 5.03 -4.19
CA CYS A 36 -4.74 5.51 -4.81
C CYS A 36 -5.07 6.50 -5.92
N LEU A 37 -4.90 7.79 -5.65
CA LEU A 37 -5.07 8.89 -6.60
C LEU A 37 -3.77 9.14 -7.35
N ILE A 38 -3.81 8.95 -8.65
CA ILE A 38 -2.75 9.28 -9.59
C ILE A 38 -3.15 10.58 -10.27
N THR A 39 -2.25 11.57 -10.25
CA THR A 39 -2.46 12.87 -10.87
C THR A 39 -1.35 13.16 -11.86
N ARG A 40 -1.71 13.60 -13.07
CA ARG A 40 -0.75 14.22 -13.97
C ARG A 40 -0.55 15.70 -13.59
N HIS A 41 0.71 16.05 -13.42
CA HIS A 41 1.26 17.35 -13.09
C HIS A 41 2.16 17.77 -14.28
N PRO A 42 1.63 18.44 -15.31
CA PRO A 42 2.43 18.88 -16.47
C PRO A 42 3.59 19.79 -16.06
N HIS A 43 3.46 20.45 -14.91
CA HIS A 43 4.52 21.12 -14.19
C HIS A 43 4.51 20.59 -12.74
N LEU A 44 5.69 20.48 -12.10
CA LEU A 44 5.81 20.09 -10.68
C LEU A 44 4.73 20.79 -9.84
N PRO A 45 4.12 20.13 -8.83
CA PRO A 45 3.06 20.73 -8.03
C PRO A 45 3.42 22.15 -7.59
N SER A 46 2.63 23.12 -8.04
CA SER A 46 2.75 24.50 -7.63
C SER A 46 1.63 24.85 -6.65
N ASP A 47 1.89 25.77 -5.73
CA ASP A 47 0.81 26.37 -4.94
C ASP A 47 -0.15 27.17 -5.84
N ARG A 48 -1.24 27.70 -5.27
CA ARG A 48 -2.19 28.58 -5.99
C ARG A 48 -1.54 29.86 -6.54
N MET A 49 -0.30 30.17 -6.15
CA MET A 49 0.49 31.33 -6.59
C MET A 49 1.57 30.97 -7.62
N GLY A 50 1.66 29.71 -8.04
CA GLY A 50 2.59 29.26 -9.09
C GLY A 50 3.99 28.85 -8.60
N HIS A 51 4.29 28.91 -7.29
CA HIS A 51 5.59 28.52 -6.78
C HIS A 51 5.75 27.00 -6.74
N ARG A 52 6.92 26.49 -7.17
CA ARG A 52 7.29 25.08 -6.98
C ARG A 52 7.20 24.74 -5.49
N LEU A 53 6.38 23.74 -5.15
CA LEU A 53 6.18 23.34 -3.75
C LEU A 53 7.44 22.64 -3.19
N ASN A 54 8.34 23.40 -2.56
CA ASN A 54 9.13 22.87 -1.45
C ASN A 54 8.13 22.46 -0.35
N GLY A 55 7.97 21.17 -0.08
CA GLY A 55 6.88 20.64 0.77
C GLY A 55 5.69 20.04 0.03
N SER A 56 5.83 19.77 -1.28
CA SER A 56 4.83 19.19 -2.20
C SER A 56 4.04 17.99 -1.64
N GLY A 57 4.69 17.12 -0.85
CA GLY A 57 4.02 15.94 -0.29
C GLY A 57 2.80 16.25 0.58
N ARG A 58 2.86 17.29 1.43
CA ARG A 58 1.73 17.67 2.30
C ARG A 58 0.54 18.15 1.49
N SER A 59 0.79 19.07 0.54
CA SER A 59 -0.25 19.64 -0.31
C SER A 59 -0.93 18.57 -1.17
N LEU A 60 -0.17 17.60 -1.67
CA LEU A 60 -0.72 16.47 -2.43
C LEU A 60 -1.63 15.59 -1.56
N VAL A 61 -1.23 15.29 -0.33
CA VAL A 61 -2.07 14.51 0.59
C VAL A 61 -3.34 15.26 0.96
N ILE A 62 -3.26 16.57 1.25
CA ILE A 62 -4.44 17.42 1.52
C ILE A 62 -5.38 17.41 0.31
N ALA A 63 -4.85 17.62 -0.89
CA ALA A 63 -5.64 17.64 -2.12
C ALA A 63 -6.32 16.29 -2.37
N ALA A 64 -5.64 15.17 -2.14
CA ALA A 64 -6.22 13.84 -2.29
C ALA A 64 -7.30 13.55 -1.24
N ALA A 65 -7.10 13.97 0.01
CA ALA A 65 -8.09 13.82 1.07
C ALA A 65 -9.37 14.64 0.79
N GLY A 66 -9.21 15.87 0.29
CA GLY A 66 -10.33 16.70 -0.16
C GLY A 66 -11.06 16.07 -1.35
N GLU A 67 -10.34 15.63 -2.37
CA GLU A 67 -10.91 15.07 -3.60
C GLU A 67 -11.67 13.76 -3.35
N LEU A 68 -11.07 12.83 -2.61
CA LEU A 68 -11.60 11.47 -2.48
C LEU A 68 -12.60 11.30 -1.33
N TYR A 69 -12.47 12.12 -0.29
CA TYR A 69 -13.25 11.98 0.95
C TYR A 69 -14.02 13.26 1.32
N GLY A 70 -13.91 14.34 0.54
CA GLY A 70 -14.58 15.62 0.84
C GLY A 70 -14.05 16.31 2.09
N LEU A 71 -12.83 15.97 2.52
CA LEU A 71 -12.26 16.46 3.79
C LEU A 71 -11.62 17.84 3.63
N ALA A 72 -12.04 18.78 4.47
CA ALA A 72 -11.41 20.10 4.60
C ALA A 72 -10.24 20.04 5.61
N VAL A 73 -9.10 19.50 5.16
CA VAL A 73 -7.88 19.35 5.99
C VAL A 73 -6.80 20.36 5.59
N THR A 74 -5.94 20.67 6.54
CA THR A 74 -4.82 21.61 6.43
C THR A 74 -3.50 20.94 6.82
N ALA A 75 -2.39 21.70 6.73
CA ALA A 75 -1.08 21.19 7.08
C ALA A 75 -0.94 20.78 8.55
N SER A 76 -1.72 21.39 9.47
CA SER A 76 -1.70 21.06 10.90
C SER A 76 -2.43 19.77 11.24
N ASP A 77 -3.31 19.28 10.36
CA ASP A 77 -4.05 18.03 10.54
C ASP A 77 -3.21 16.79 10.17
N LEU A 78 -2.09 17.02 9.49
CA LEU A 78 -1.13 15.99 9.08
C LEU A 78 -0.14 15.70 10.21
N ALA A 79 -0.05 14.44 10.61
CA ALA A 79 0.98 13.94 11.50
C ALA A 79 2.01 13.08 10.74
N ARG A 80 3.27 13.10 11.22
CA ARG A 80 4.28 12.12 10.85
C ARG A 80 4.76 11.36 12.07
N ASP A 81 4.96 10.07 11.92
CA ASP A 81 5.64 9.29 12.93
C ASP A 81 7.17 9.40 12.82
N ARG A 82 7.89 8.72 13.72
CA ARG A 82 9.37 8.65 13.72
C ARG A 82 9.97 8.03 12.45
N HIS A 83 9.18 7.29 11.68
CA HIS A 83 9.55 6.70 10.40
C HIS A 83 9.10 7.55 9.22
N LEU A 84 8.72 8.81 9.50
CA LEU A 84 8.41 9.81 8.50
C LEU A 84 7.14 9.49 7.68
N ARG A 85 6.30 8.58 8.15
CA ARG A 85 5.05 8.12 7.51
C ARG A 85 3.90 9.06 7.86
N TRP A 86 3.08 9.42 6.88
CA TRP A 86 1.99 10.38 7.07
C TRP A 86 0.72 9.74 7.60
N SER A 87 -0.05 10.52 8.36
CA SER A 87 -1.40 10.18 8.78
C SER A 87 -2.26 11.44 8.94
N LEU A 88 -3.57 11.25 8.91
CA LEU A 88 -4.59 12.23 9.32
C LEU A 88 -5.36 11.62 10.50
N PRO A 89 -4.87 11.78 11.74
CA PRO A 89 -5.38 11.04 12.89
C PRO A 89 -6.86 11.30 13.19
N ALA A 90 -7.31 12.55 13.03
CA ALA A 90 -8.71 12.94 13.24
C ALA A 90 -9.70 12.23 12.30
N HIS A 91 -9.19 11.67 11.20
CA HIS A 91 -9.98 10.96 10.19
C HIS A 91 -9.65 9.46 10.13
N GLY A 92 -8.76 8.96 10.99
CA GLY A 92 -8.33 7.57 10.98
C GLY A 92 -7.63 7.13 9.70
N LEU A 93 -7.01 8.06 8.96
CA LEU A 93 -6.35 7.77 7.68
C LEU A 93 -4.82 7.74 7.82
N THR A 94 -4.18 6.81 7.11
CA THR A 94 -2.75 6.87 6.79
C THR A 94 -2.57 7.33 5.34
N ALA A 95 -1.41 7.93 5.07
CA ALA A 95 -1.11 8.46 3.75
C ALA A 95 0.34 8.15 3.33
N SER A 96 0.53 7.93 2.03
CA SER A 96 1.83 7.96 1.39
C SER A 96 1.75 8.70 0.07
N VAL A 97 2.84 9.33 -0.32
CA VAL A 97 2.94 10.16 -1.52
C VAL A 97 4.24 9.89 -2.26
N THR A 98 4.17 10.01 -3.58
CA THR A 98 5.31 9.92 -4.49
C THR A 98 5.09 10.82 -5.71
N HIS A 99 6.16 11.13 -6.41
CA HIS A 99 6.13 11.81 -7.69
C HIS A 99 7.30 11.34 -8.56
N CYS A 100 7.05 11.12 -9.84
CA CYS A 100 8.05 10.80 -10.84
C CYS A 100 7.66 11.44 -12.17
N GLY A 101 8.56 12.23 -12.76
CA GLY A 101 8.29 12.92 -14.03
C GLY A 101 7.11 13.89 -13.91
N THR A 102 6.07 13.68 -14.73
CA THR A 102 4.83 14.45 -14.68
C THR A 102 3.75 13.77 -13.85
N LEU A 103 4.05 12.69 -13.14
CA LEU A 103 3.06 11.94 -12.37
C LEU A 103 3.29 12.10 -10.87
N GLY A 104 2.20 12.27 -10.14
CA GLY A 104 2.14 12.16 -8.69
C GLY A 104 1.17 11.06 -8.30
N ALA A 105 1.46 10.33 -7.23
CA ALA A 105 0.50 9.40 -6.64
C ALA A 105 0.40 9.60 -5.13
N VAL A 106 -0.84 9.53 -4.63
CA VAL A 106 -1.16 9.55 -3.21
C VAL A 106 -2.01 8.32 -2.89
N ALA A 107 -1.56 7.53 -1.93
CA ALA A 107 -2.32 6.42 -1.38
C ALA A 107 -2.86 6.81 0.00
N LEU A 108 -4.17 6.65 0.19
CA LEU A 108 -4.88 6.85 1.45
C LEU A 108 -5.48 5.51 1.92
N SER A 109 -5.38 5.22 3.21
CA SER A 109 -6.00 4.03 3.79
C SER A 109 -6.51 4.27 5.20
N ALA A 110 -7.73 3.81 5.48
CA ALA A 110 -8.29 3.73 6.83
C ALA A 110 -7.72 2.56 7.66
N GLY A 111 -6.74 1.83 7.13
CA GLY A 111 -6.09 0.70 7.79
C GLY A 111 -4.64 0.97 8.18
N PRO A 112 -3.78 -0.06 8.19
CA PRO A 112 -2.35 0.09 8.45
C PRO A 112 -1.68 1.05 7.48
N HIS A 113 -0.48 1.52 7.84
CA HIS A 113 0.34 2.35 6.95
C HIS A 113 0.50 1.70 5.58
N VAL A 114 0.19 2.49 4.56
CA VAL A 114 0.44 2.20 3.16
C VAL A 114 1.65 3.00 2.68
N GLY A 115 2.46 2.40 1.82
CA GLY A 115 3.48 3.09 1.04
C GLY A 115 3.13 3.05 -0.44
N VAL A 116 3.41 4.13 -1.17
CA VAL A 116 3.24 4.22 -2.63
C VAL A 116 4.49 4.80 -3.27
N ASP A 117 4.88 4.25 -4.42
CA ASP A 117 5.99 4.79 -5.19
C ASP A 117 5.83 4.65 -6.71
N LEU A 118 6.40 5.60 -7.45
CA LEU A 118 6.38 5.70 -8.91
C LEU A 118 7.82 5.73 -9.43
N GLN A 119 8.10 4.96 -10.47
CA GLN A 119 9.41 4.94 -11.13
C GLN A 119 9.23 4.90 -12.65
N ASP A 120 9.82 5.86 -13.36
CA ASP A 120 9.85 5.88 -14.83
C ASP A 120 11.06 5.11 -15.39
N GLU A 121 11.01 4.83 -16.70
CA GLU A 121 12.03 4.14 -17.51
C GLU A 121 13.32 4.95 -17.76
N ARG A 122 13.58 6.02 -17.00
CA ARG A 122 14.85 6.75 -17.14
C ARG A 122 16.03 5.89 -16.70
N ASP A 123 17.09 5.93 -17.52
CA ASP A 123 18.31 5.17 -17.25
C ASP A 123 19.04 5.67 -15.99
N ARG A 124 19.46 4.71 -15.17
CA ARG A 124 20.15 4.94 -13.88
C ARG A 124 20.93 3.70 -13.45
N PRO A 125 21.89 3.26 -14.26
CA PRO A 125 22.48 1.93 -14.16
C PRO A 125 23.29 1.75 -12.88
N ALA A 126 23.90 2.83 -12.36
CA ALA A 126 24.60 2.81 -11.07
C ALA A 126 23.64 2.57 -9.90
N ALA A 127 22.48 3.25 -9.90
CA ALA A 127 21.47 3.08 -8.86
C ALA A 127 20.85 1.68 -8.88
N LEU A 128 20.59 1.13 -10.07
CA LEU A 128 20.05 -0.22 -10.22
C LEU A 128 21.05 -1.31 -9.81
N ARG A 129 22.35 -1.13 -10.07
CA ARG A 129 23.40 -2.04 -9.57
C ARG A 129 23.50 -2.00 -8.05
N TRP A 130 23.50 -0.82 -7.46
CA TRP A 130 23.52 -0.65 -6.01
C TRP A 130 22.30 -1.32 -5.37
N LEU A 131 21.09 -1.07 -5.90
CA LEU A 131 19.87 -1.68 -5.41
C LEU A 131 19.88 -3.20 -5.57
N GLY A 132 20.36 -3.71 -6.70
CA GLY A 132 20.51 -5.15 -6.92
C GLY A 132 21.39 -5.81 -5.86
N SER A 133 22.50 -5.15 -5.52
CA SER A 133 23.40 -5.60 -4.45
C SER A 133 22.71 -5.58 -3.08
N LEU A 134 21.97 -4.51 -2.76
CA LEU A 134 21.21 -4.39 -1.51
C LEU A 134 20.16 -5.50 -1.36
N LEU A 135 19.49 -5.84 -2.46
CA LEU A 135 18.50 -6.91 -2.58
C LEU A 135 19.11 -8.31 -2.70
N GLY A 136 20.43 -8.44 -2.76
CA GLY A 136 21.11 -9.74 -2.95
C GLY A 136 20.77 -10.42 -4.27
N LEU A 137 20.49 -9.64 -5.33
CA LEU A 137 20.28 -10.14 -6.68
C LEU A 137 21.63 -10.46 -7.35
N PRO A 138 21.67 -11.42 -8.30
CA PRO A 138 22.89 -11.75 -9.04
C PRO A 138 23.30 -10.66 -10.06
N GLY A 139 22.49 -9.61 -10.23
CA GLY A 139 22.71 -8.54 -11.18
C GLY A 139 21.96 -7.26 -10.77
N PRO A 140 21.90 -6.25 -11.66
CA PRO A 140 21.16 -5.02 -11.41
C PRO A 140 19.68 -5.29 -11.12
N ALA A 141 19.10 -4.54 -10.19
CA ALA A 141 17.66 -4.51 -9.99
C ALA A 141 16.93 -3.90 -11.19
N ARG A 142 15.63 -4.18 -11.31
CA ARG A 142 14.74 -3.53 -12.28
C ARG A 142 14.13 -2.27 -11.66
N LEU A 143 13.59 -1.39 -12.49
CA LEU A 143 12.88 -0.19 -12.01
C LEU A 143 11.63 -0.52 -11.19
N ARG A 144 10.97 -1.63 -11.51
CA ARG A 144 9.90 -2.19 -10.68
C ARG A 144 10.37 -2.53 -9.26
N ASP A 145 11.54 -3.16 -9.13
CA ASP A 145 12.12 -3.49 -7.83
C ASP A 145 12.41 -2.20 -7.05
N PHE A 146 12.85 -1.14 -7.73
CA PHE A 146 13.03 0.19 -7.14
C PHE A 146 11.71 0.73 -6.58
N ALA A 147 10.63 0.71 -7.38
CA ALA A 147 9.31 1.17 -6.93
C ALA A 147 8.82 0.36 -5.72
N GLU A 148 8.95 -0.97 -5.77
CA GLU A 148 8.55 -1.86 -4.67
C GLU A 148 9.37 -1.61 -3.39
N CYS A 149 10.67 -1.34 -3.50
CA CYS A 149 11.52 -1.01 -2.36
C CYS A 149 11.13 0.32 -1.70
N GLU A 150 10.97 1.37 -2.50
CA GLU A 150 10.59 2.69 -1.98
C GLU A 150 9.19 2.66 -1.36
N ALA A 151 8.23 1.97 -1.98
CA ALA A 151 6.92 1.75 -1.40
C ALA A 151 7.03 1.01 -0.05
N LEU A 152 7.86 -0.04 0.01
CA LEU A 152 8.08 -0.80 1.24
C LEU A 152 8.71 0.04 2.36
N ILE A 153 9.71 0.88 2.05
CA ILE A 153 10.30 1.82 3.01
C ILE A 153 9.22 2.76 3.56
N LYS A 154 8.36 3.31 2.69
CA LYS A 154 7.28 4.23 3.09
C LYS A 154 6.18 3.57 3.92
N ALA A 155 5.93 2.28 3.76
CA ALA A 155 4.95 1.55 4.56
C ALA A 155 5.50 1.11 5.93
N SER A 156 6.81 0.90 6.02
CA SER A 156 7.43 0.13 7.09
C SER A 156 8.21 0.99 8.10
N HIS A 157 8.88 0.32 9.04
CA HIS A 157 9.88 0.92 9.91
C HIS A 157 11.30 0.83 9.32
N LEU A 158 11.46 0.23 8.13
CA LEU A 158 12.75 -0.01 7.52
C LEU A 158 13.37 1.33 7.11
N THR A 159 14.63 1.54 7.48
CA THR A 159 15.45 2.65 7.01
C THR A 159 16.38 2.15 5.89
N LYS A 160 17.08 3.07 5.22
CA LYS A 160 18.11 2.68 4.24
C LYS A 160 19.15 1.74 4.83
N ASP A 161 19.50 1.93 6.10
CA ASP A 161 20.50 1.12 6.80
C ASP A 161 19.97 -0.27 7.16
N THR A 162 18.69 -0.39 7.51
CA THR A 162 18.07 -1.68 7.86
C THR A 162 17.47 -2.40 6.66
N PHE A 163 17.50 -1.81 5.46
CA PHE A 163 16.94 -2.41 4.25
C PHE A 163 17.86 -3.48 3.64
N ALA A 164 19.14 -3.49 4.03
CA ALA A 164 20.07 -4.54 3.63
C ALA A 164 19.55 -5.91 4.08
N GLY A 165 19.47 -6.86 3.14
CA GLY A 165 18.93 -8.20 3.42
C GLY A 165 17.44 -8.36 3.15
N VAL A 166 16.71 -7.27 2.87
CA VAL A 166 15.34 -7.38 2.34
C VAL A 166 15.38 -8.05 0.97
N ARG A 167 14.42 -8.93 0.73
CA ARG A 167 14.21 -9.68 -0.50
C ARG A 167 12.80 -9.42 -1.00
N LEU A 168 12.72 -8.86 -2.20
CA LEU A 168 11.46 -8.74 -2.90
C LEU A 168 11.07 -10.10 -3.49
N PRO A 169 9.78 -10.46 -3.46
CA PRO A 169 9.29 -11.66 -4.10
C PRO A 169 9.36 -11.52 -5.62
N GLY A 170 9.55 -12.65 -6.33
CA GLY A 170 9.44 -12.68 -7.78
C GLY A 170 8.09 -12.12 -8.24
N TRP A 171 8.10 -11.33 -9.32
CA TRP A 171 6.91 -10.61 -9.75
C TRP A 171 5.81 -11.55 -10.24
N ARG A 172 4.59 -11.27 -9.78
CA ARG A 172 3.30 -11.79 -10.28
C ARG A 172 2.19 -10.81 -9.87
N PRO A 173 1.04 -10.75 -10.56
CA PRO A 173 -0.07 -9.87 -10.16
C PRO A 173 -0.52 -10.08 -8.70
N GLY A 174 -0.98 -8.99 -8.06
CA GLY A 174 -1.50 -9.00 -6.69
C GLY A 174 -0.46 -8.80 -5.59
N TRP A 175 -0.92 -8.88 -4.33
CA TRP A 175 -0.08 -8.72 -3.14
C TRP A 175 0.83 -9.92 -2.91
N ARG A 176 2.11 -9.66 -2.68
CA ARG A 176 3.14 -10.68 -2.49
C ARG A 176 3.90 -10.41 -1.20
N PRO A 177 4.08 -11.43 -0.33
CA PRO A 177 4.82 -11.26 0.91
C PRO A 177 6.31 -11.03 0.64
N THR A 178 6.93 -10.16 1.42
CA THR A 178 8.39 -9.99 1.45
C THR A 178 9.00 -10.83 2.58
N ASN A 179 10.33 -10.91 2.66
CA ASN A 179 11.00 -11.52 3.81
C ASN A 179 11.10 -10.58 5.04
N ALA A 180 10.55 -9.37 4.95
CA ALA A 180 10.43 -8.42 6.06
C ALA A 180 8.98 -8.43 6.56
N PRO A 181 8.58 -9.37 7.43
CA PRO A 181 7.22 -9.43 7.92
C PRO A 181 6.86 -8.18 8.75
N PRO A 182 5.59 -7.73 8.74
CA PRO A 182 4.43 -8.33 8.07
C PRO A 182 4.21 -7.82 6.63
N TYR A 183 5.21 -7.21 5.98
CA TYR A 183 4.97 -6.40 4.79
C TYR A 183 4.81 -7.21 3.49
N LEU A 184 3.84 -6.76 2.69
CA LEU A 184 3.58 -7.20 1.34
C LEU A 184 3.76 -6.04 0.37
N VAL A 185 4.09 -6.37 -0.87
CA VAL A 185 4.17 -5.44 -2.00
C VAL A 185 3.21 -5.87 -3.10
N CYS A 186 2.66 -4.89 -3.81
CA CYS A 186 1.89 -5.06 -5.04
C CYS A 186 2.39 -4.02 -6.04
N SER A 187 2.44 -4.37 -7.32
CA SER A 187 2.95 -3.47 -8.34
C SER A 187 2.30 -3.72 -9.69
N THR A 188 2.20 -2.66 -10.48
CA THR A 188 1.63 -2.62 -11.82
C THR A 188 2.40 -1.60 -12.66
N THR A 189 2.12 -1.56 -13.96
CA THR A 189 2.56 -0.46 -14.82
C THR A 189 1.43 0.56 -15.02
N LEU A 190 1.80 1.82 -15.21
CA LEU A 190 0.94 2.91 -15.65
C LEU A 190 1.35 3.27 -17.07
N GLY A 191 0.51 2.95 -18.06
CA GLY A 191 0.94 2.97 -19.46
C GLY A 191 2.14 2.03 -19.70
N THR A 192 3.03 2.42 -20.60
CA THR A 192 4.18 1.59 -21.02
C THR A 192 5.41 1.75 -20.13
N ASP A 193 5.64 2.96 -19.59
CA ASP A 193 6.99 3.35 -19.13
C ASP A 193 7.05 3.81 -17.67
N THR A 194 6.04 3.46 -16.86
CA THR A 194 6.01 3.85 -15.44
C THR A 194 5.58 2.67 -14.57
N HIS A 195 6.38 2.33 -13.57
CA HIS A 195 6.06 1.34 -12.55
C HIS A 195 5.45 2.03 -11.34
N LEU A 196 4.29 1.53 -10.91
CA LEU A 196 3.62 1.95 -9.68
C LEU A 196 3.62 0.78 -8.70
N ALA A 197 4.09 1.04 -7.48
CA ALA A 197 4.09 0.06 -6.41
C ALA A 197 3.35 0.57 -5.18
N LEU A 198 2.73 -0.38 -4.47
CA LEU A 198 2.13 -0.22 -3.17
C LEU A 198 2.73 -1.23 -2.20
N ALA A 199 2.86 -0.83 -0.93
CA ALA A 199 3.24 -1.72 0.15
C ALA A 199 2.34 -1.52 1.37
N GLY A 200 2.17 -2.57 2.17
CA GLY A 200 1.36 -2.55 3.38
C GLY A 200 1.53 -3.82 4.21
N SER A 201 1.03 -3.83 5.44
CA SER A 201 1.19 -4.97 6.37
C SER A 201 0.16 -6.10 6.18
N ARG A 202 -0.80 -5.93 5.26
CA ARG A 202 -1.82 -6.92 4.90
C ARG A 202 -2.34 -6.67 3.48
N PRO A 203 -2.86 -7.68 2.78
CA PRO A 203 -3.54 -7.46 1.51
C PRO A 203 -4.70 -6.47 1.64
N ALA A 204 -4.87 -5.64 0.61
CA ALA A 204 -5.91 -4.63 0.53
C ALA A 204 -6.52 -4.55 -0.87
N ALA A 205 -7.81 -4.26 -0.96
CA ALA A 205 -8.41 -3.87 -2.23
C ALA A 205 -7.92 -2.46 -2.59
N VAL A 206 -7.49 -2.26 -3.82
CA VAL A 206 -7.03 -0.95 -4.28
C VAL A 206 -8.07 -0.35 -5.21
N ARG A 207 -8.50 0.87 -4.91
CA ARG A 207 -9.35 1.69 -5.76
C ARG A 207 -8.46 2.71 -6.46
N TRP A 208 -8.37 2.60 -7.77
CA TRP A 208 -7.54 3.48 -8.58
C TRP A 208 -8.35 4.70 -8.98
N TRP A 209 -7.74 5.87 -8.81
CA TRP A 209 -8.32 7.14 -9.21
C TRP A 209 -7.34 7.86 -10.12
N TRP A 210 -7.85 8.42 -11.20
CA TRP A 210 -7.06 9.18 -12.16
C TRP A 210 -7.54 10.61 -12.24
N ARG A 211 -6.58 11.52 -12.28
CA ARG A 211 -6.81 12.93 -12.47
C ARG A 211 -5.85 13.48 -13.53
N PRO A 212 -6.34 13.92 -14.70
CA PRO A 212 -5.48 14.34 -15.81
C PRO A 212 -4.74 15.66 -15.57
N SER A 213 -5.21 16.49 -14.63
CA SER A 213 -4.53 17.70 -14.18
C SER A 213 -4.93 18.05 -12.75
N PRO A 214 -4.16 18.84 -11.98
CA PRO A 214 -4.48 19.12 -10.57
C PRO A 214 -5.82 19.79 -10.33
N THR A 215 -6.39 20.44 -11.36
CA THR A 215 -7.68 21.15 -11.31
C THR A 215 -8.85 20.34 -11.87
N ALA A 216 -8.59 19.20 -12.51
CA ALA A 216 -9.63 18.31 -13.02
C ALA A 216 -10.21 17.43 -11.90
N PRO A 217 -11.49 17.01 -11.98
CA PRO A 217 -12.04 16.03 -11.07
C PRO A 217 -11.35 14.67 -11.26
N ALA A 218 -11.21 13.91 -10.18
CA ALA A 218 -10.72 12.55 -10.22
C ALA A 218 -11.83 11.59 -10.68
N ALA A 219 -11.50 10.69 -11.61
CA ALA A 219 -12.37 9.62 -12.04
C ALA A 219 -11.86 8.27 -11.53
N ARG A 220 -12.79 7.39 -11.15
CA ARG A 220 -12.43 6.03 -10.74
C ARG A 220 -12.02 5.22 -11.96
N SER A 221 -10.86 4.58 -11.90
CA SER A 221 -10.41 3.62 -12.90
C SER A 221 -10.59 2.19 -12.41
N VAL A 222 -10.98 1.31 -13.33
CA VAL A 222 -11.03 -0.14 -13.11
C VAL A 222 -9.65 -0.79 -13.24
N ASP A 223 -8.74 -0.14 -13.98
CA ASP A 223 -7.40 -0.64 -14.25
C ASP A 223 -6.39 0.53 -14.33
N PRO A 224 -5.33 0.52 -13.51
CA PRO A 224 -4.30 1.56 -13.56
C PRO A 224 -3.46 1.48 -14.85
N THR A 225 -3.43 0.35 -15.56
CA THR A 225 -2.67 0.17 -16.80
C THR A 225 -3.29 0.88 -18.00
N THR A 226 -4.60 1.12 -17.96
CA THR A 226 -5.37 1.75 -19.05
C THR A 226 -5.55 3.26 -18.89
N LEU A 227 -4.86 3.86 -17.90
CA LEU A 227 -4.92 5.29 -17.68
C LEU A 227 -4.34 6.02 -18.89
N ASP A 228 -5.24 6.61 -19.67
CA ASP A 228 -4.91 7.33 -20.89
C ASP A 228 -4.02 8.52 -20.54
N GLN A 229 -2.79 8.48 -21.06
CA GLN A 229 -1.74 9.45 -20.76
C GLN A 229 -1.78 10.65 -21.72
N GLY A 230 -2.95 10.95 -22.28
CA GLY A 230 -3.24 12.10 -23.13
C GLY A 230 -2.51 13.37 -22.72
#